data_AF-A0A1F6Y125-F1
#
_entry.id   AF-A0A1F6Y125-F1
#
_cell.length_a   1.000
_cell.length_b   1.000
_cell.length_c   1.000
_cell.angle_alpha   90.00
_cell.angle_beta   90.00
_cell.angle_gamma   90.00
#
_symmetry.space_group_name_H-M   'P 1'
#
loop_
_entity.id
_entity.type
_entity.pdbx_description
1 polymer ?
#
loop_
_entity_poly.entity_id
_entity_poly.type
_entity_poly.pdbx_seq_one_letter_code
_entity_poly.pdbx_strand_id
1 'polypeptide(L)'
;MDEISKNVMGSGPKIDSLEKKSMRDAVRSKFNVISSRVTKRAREDKETFNRFQEEIFDFFSSLEKEYPNVRKYLITHILFGSGPTIDGNSVYDDFTGKHSVKKFVDDLEKKYP
;
A
#
# COMPACT_ATOMS: atom_id res chain seq x y z
N MET A 1 41.52 29.12 -20.19
CA MET A 1 41.21 28.89 -18.77
C MET A 1 39.70 28.76 -18.66
N ASP A 2 39.28 27.53 -18.42
CA ASP A 2 38.15 27.09 -17.58
C ASP A 2 36.69 27.30 -18.04
N GLU A 3 36.19 26.29 -18.77
CA GLU A 3 35.15 25.33 -18.36
C GLU A 3 34.10 25.66 -17.26
N ILE A 4 32.85 25.17 -17.50
CA ILE A 4 31.83 24.70 -16.51
C ILE A 4 31.00 25.81 -15.83
N SER A 5 29.67 25.79 -15.66
CA SER A 5 28.60 24.83 -15.92
C SER A 5 27.23 25.53 -15.93
N LYS A 6 26.30 24.86 -16.61
CA LYS A 6 24.84 24.85 -16.43
C LYS A 6 24.38 25.24 -15.02
N ASN A 7 23.36 26.08 -14.94
CA ASN A 7 22.38 26.00 -13.85
C ASN A 7 20.98 25.83 -14.44
N VAL A 8 20.74 24.62 -14.94
CA VAL A 8 19.39 24.06 -15.06
C VAL A 8 19.10 23.41 -13.71
N MET A 9 18.40 24.11 -12.84
CA MET A 9 17.72 23.52 -11.68
C MET A 9 16.33 24.14 -11.69
N GLY A 10 15.25 23.46 -12.05
CA GLY A 10 14.91 22.07 -11.77
C GLY A 10 13.58 22.08 -11.02
N SER A 11 12.56 22.67 -11.64
CA SER A 11 11.22 22.77 -11.07
C SER A 11 10.46 21.45 -11.27
N GLY A 12 10.71 20.47 -10.41
CA GLY A 12 9.93 19.24 -10.30
C GLY A 12 10.59 18.31 -9.27
N PRO A 13 9.93 17.92 -8.16
CA PRO A 13 8.96 16.82 -8.15
C PRO A 13 7.94 16.87 -6.99
N LYS A 14 7.37 18.05 -6.66
CA LYS A 14 6.53 18.16 -5.44
C LYS A 14 5.09 17.64 -5.61
N ILE A 15 4.46 17.82 -6.77
CA ILE A 15 3.04 17.52 -6.97
C ILE A 15 2.77 16.01 -6.93
N ASP A 16 3.48 15.22 -7.74
CA ASP A 16 3.34 13.75 -7.75
C ASP A 16 3.62 13.12 -6.38
N SER A 17 4.58 13.68 -5.63
CA SER A 17 4.92 13.19 -4.29
C SER A 17 3.81 13.46 -3.25
N LEU A 18 3.09 14.58 -3.39
CA LEU A 18 1.98 14.96 -2.50
C LEU A 18 0.75 14.11 -2.77
N GLU A 19 0.41 13.87 -4.03
CA GLU A 19 -0.72 13.03 -4.43
C GLU A 19 -0.51 11.56 -4.01
N LYS A 20 0.69 11.01 -4.26
CA LYS A 20 1.04 9.64 -3.82
C LYS A 20 0.99 9.49 -2.29
N LYS A 21 1.43 10.50 -1.53
CA LYS A 21 1.35 10.51 -0.07
C LYS A 21 -0.10 10.54 0.42
N SER A 22 -0.94 11.40 -0.18
CA SER A 22 -2.36 11.51 0.13
C SER A 22 -3.11 10.19 -0.11
N MET A 23 -2.86 9.54 -1.25
CA MET A 23 -3.45 8.24 -1.57
C MET A 23 -3.06 7.16 -0.55
N ARG A 24 -1.78 7.07 -0.16
CA ARG A 24 -1.31 6.11 0.85
C ARG A 24 -2.05 6.28 2.15
N ASP A 25 -2.17 7.51 2.64
CA ASP A 25 -2.79 7.79 3.93
C ASP A 25 -4.28 7.44 3.89
N ALA A 26 -4.95 7.67 2.75
CA ALA A 26 -6.32 7.23 2.51
C ALA A 26 -6.45 5.69 2.51
N VAL A 27 -5.61 4.96 1.77
CA VAL A 27 -5.61 3.49 1.73
C VAL A 27 -5.32 2.90 3.11
N ARG A 28 -4.32 3.44 3.81
CA ARG A 28 -3.94 3.02 5.17
C ARG A 28 -5.07 3.25 6.17
N SER A 29 -5.66 4.44 6.15
CA SER A 29 -6.76 4.80 7.05
C SER A 29 -7.93 3.85 6.84
N LYS A 30 -8.33 3.62 5.58
CA LYS A 30 -9.42 2.71 5.22
C LYS A 30 -9.12 1.26 5.64
N PHE A 31 -7.93 0.75 5.32
CA PHE A 31 -7.53 -0.61 5.70
C PHE A 31 -7.52 -0.80 7.22
N ASN A 32 -7.02 0.18 7.99
CA ASN A 32 -7.04 0.12 9.45
C ASN A 32 -8.46 0.06 10.02
N VAL A 33 -9.42 0.79 9.43
CA VAL A 33 -10.83 0.74 9.83
C VAL A 33 -11.43 -0.64 9.55
N ILE A 34 -11.19 -1.21 8.37
CA ILE A 34 -11.63 -2.57 8.02
C ILE A 34 -11.03 -3.59 9.00
N SER A 35 -9.69 -3.59 9.13
CA SER A 35 -8.97 -4.51 10.00
C SER A 35 -9.43 -4.43 11.46
N SER A 36 -9.65 -3.22 11.99
CA SER A 36 -10.16 -3.04 13.35
C SER A 36 -11.56 -3.62 13.52
N ARG A 37 -12.46 -3.40 12.55
CA ARG A 37 -13.83 -3.96 12.57
C ARG A 37 -13.80 -5.49 12.55
N VAL A 38 -13.06 -6.08 11.61
CA VAL A 38 -12.94 -7.53 11.46
C VAL A 38 -12.30 -8.15 12.71
N THR A 39 -11.23 -7.53 13.24
CA THR A 39 -10.55 -8.01 14.46
C THR A 39 -11.46 -7.96 15.69
N LYS A 40 -12.30 -6.92 15.84
CA LYS A 40 -13.29 -6.86 16.93
C LYS A 40 -14.30 -7.99 16.85
N ARG A 41 -14.77 -8.32 15.63
CA ARG A 41 -15.72 -9.42 15.38
C ARG A 41 -15.08 -10.81 15.50
N ALA A 42 -13.75 -10.93 15.44
CA ALA A 42 -13.05 -12.23 15.46
C ALA A 42 -13.33 -13.09 16.71
N ARG A 43 -13.83 -12.51 17.81
CA ARG A 43 -14.27 -13.26 19.00
C ARG A 43 -15.55 -14.06 18.76
N GLU A 44 -16.40 -13.58 17.86
CA GLU A 44 -17.73 -14.12 17.55
C GLU A 44 -17.75 -14.82 16.19
N ASP A 45 -16.94 -14.32 15.24
CA ASP A 45 -16.86 -14.82 13.87
C ASP A 45 -15.39 -14.98 13.43
N LYS A 46 -14.82 -16.13 13.81
CA LYS A 46 -13.46 -16.52 13.43
C LYS A 46 -13.32 -16.82 11.94
N GLU A 47 -14.38 -17.28 11.30
CA GLU A 47 -14.35 -17.67 9.89
C GLU A 47 -14.19 -16.44 9.00
N THR A 48 -14.91 -15.36 9.30
CA THR A 48 -14.75 -14.06 8.63
C THR A 48 -13.37 -13.47 8.87
N PHE A 49 -12.82 -13.59 10.08
CA PHE A 49 -11.45 -13.16 10.35
C PHE A 49 -10.43 -13.94 9.52
N ASN A 50 -10.55 -15.27 9.45
CA ASN A 50 -9.64 -16.11 8.67
C ASN A 50 -9.73 -15.79 7.17
N ARG A 51 -10.93 -15.69 6.60
CA ARG A 51 -11.13 -15.30 5.18
C ARG A 51 -10.52 -13.94 4.87
N PHE A 52 -10.67 -12.97 5.77
CA PHE A 52 -10.06 -11.65 5.62
C PHE A 52 -8.54 -11.73 5.56
N GLN A 53 -7.91 -12.54 6.42
CA GLN A 53 -6.46 -12.76 6.40
C GLN A 53 -6.00 -13.49 5.13
N GLU A 54 -6.75 -14.52 4.70
CA GLU A 54 -6.48 -15.28 3.48
C GLU A 54 -6.54 -14.38 2.24
N GLU A 55 -7.55 -13.53 2.10
CA GLU A 55 -7.65 -12.61 0.95
C GLU A 55 -6.47 -11.63 0.88
N ILE A 56 -5.99 -11.14 2.02
CA ILE A 56 -4.78 -10.29 2.09
C ILE A 56 -3.55 -11.08 1.65
N PHE A 57 -3.40 -12.30 2.16
CA PHE A 57 -2.26 -13.16 1.85
C PHE A 57 -2.24 -13.56 0.37
N ASP A 58 -3.38 -13.92 -0.21
CA ASP A 58 -3.51 -14.30 -1.61
C ASP A 58 -3.20 -13.13 -2.54
N PHE A 59 -3.73 -11.94 -2.21
CA PHE A 59 -3.43 -10.74 -2.97
C PHE A 59 -1.93 -10.42 -2.92
N PHE A 60 -1.32 -10.44 -1.74
CA PHE A 60 0.11 -10.22 -1.61
C PHE A 60 0.95 -11.27 -2.34
N SER A 61 0.61 -12.55 -2.20
CA SER A 61 1.25 -13.66 -2.90
C SER A 61 1.16 -13.51 -4.42
N SER A 62 0.07 -12.94 -4.94
CA SER A 62 -0.06 -12.61 -6.36
C SER A 62 0.90 -11.50 -6.78
N LEU A 63 1.07 -10.47 -5.95
CA LEU A 63 2.03 -9.40 -6.20
C LEU A 63 3.48 -9.90 -6.15
N GLU A 64 3.83 -10.80 -5.23
CA GLU A 64 5.19 -11.37 -5.15
C GLU A 64 5.58 -12.14 -6.41
N LYS A 65 4.62 -12.84 -7.03
CA LYS A 65 4.86 -13.59 -8.27
C LYS A 65 5.18 -12.67 -9.45
N GLU A 66 4.54 -11.51 -9.52
CA GLU A 66 4.67 -10.59 -10.66
C GLU A 66 5.71 -9.47 -10.41
N TYR A 67 5.97 -9.13 -9.14
CA TYR A 67 6.90 -8.08 -8.73
C TYR A 67 7.93 -8.64 -7.73
N PRO A 68 9.12 -9.08 -8.18
CA PRO A 68 10.14 -9.72 -7.33
C PRO A 68 10.64 -8.87 -6.15
N ASN A 69 10.38 -7.56 -6.17
CA ASN A 69 10.75 -6.61 -5.13
C ASN A 69 9.54 -6.04 -4.38
N VAL A 70 8.35 -6.68 -4.44
CA VAL A 70 7.10 -6.13 -3.89
C VAL A 70 7.19 -5.80 -2.39
N ARG A 71 8.03 -6.53 -1.64
CA ARG A 71 8.30 -6.30 -0.21
C ARG A 71 8.95 -4.95 0.08
N LYS A 72 9.51 -4.26 -0.91
CA LYS A 72 10.11 -2.92 -0.75
C LYS A 72 9.07 -1.80 -0.88
N TYR A 73 7.84 -2.10 -1.30
CA TYR A 73 6.82 -1.09 -1.56
C TYR A 73 6.05 -0.74 -0.28
N LEU A 74 5.96 0.56 0.02
CA LEU A 74 5.23 1.07 1.20
C LEU A 74 3.78 0.57 1.27
N ILE A 75 3.13 0.41 0.11
CA ILE A 75 1.73 0.03 0.03
C ILE A 75 1.48 -1.42 0.47
N THR A 76 2.46 -2.31 0.37
CA THR A 76 2.33 -3.70 0.85
C THR A 76 2.45 -3.79 2.36
N HIS A 77 3.26 -2.93 3.00
CA HIS A 77 3.35 -2.88 4.46
C HIS A 77 2.03 -2.50 5.13
N ILE A 78 1.22 -1.67 4.44
CA ILE A 78 -0.14 -1.34 4.91
C ILE A 78 -0.98 -2.61 5.09
N LEU A 79 -0.88 -3.56 4.16
CA LEU A 79 -1.66 -4.79 4.19
C LEU A 79 -1.28 -5.70 5.37
N PHE A 80 -0.01 -5.73 5.76
CA PHE A 80 0.45 -6.54 6.89
C PHE A 80 0.25 -5.88 8.26
N GLY A 81 -0.22 -4.63 8.31
CA GLY A 81 -0.30 -3.86 9.56
C GLY A 81 1.04 -3.65 10.25
N SER A 82 2.16 -3.99 9.58
CA SER A 82 3.49 -3.78 10.11
C SER A 82 3.81 -2.29 10.02
N GLY A 83 4.13 -1.68 11.17
CA GLY A 83 4.65 -0.33 11.22
C GLY A 83 5.86 -0.18 10.29
N PRO A 84 6.17 1.05 9.85
CA PRO A 84 7.14 1.27 8.79
C PRO A 84 8.57 1.09 9.30
N THR A 85 9.07 -0.14 9.42
CA THR A 85 10.51 -0.41 9.21
C THR A 85 10.77 -0.39 7.72
N ILE A 86 10.65 0.81 7.17
CA ILE A 86 10.74 1.13 5.77
C ILE A 86 12.08 1.81 5.61
N ASP A 87 13.01 1.11 4.97
CA ASP A 87 14.22 1.73 4.43
C ASP A 87 13.81 2.96 3.62
N GLY A 88 14.53 4.08 3.77
CA GLY A 88 14.31 5.32 3.02
C GLY A 88 14.28 5.16 1.49
N ASN A 89 14.61 3.98 0.96
CA ASN A 89 14.56 3.60 -0.46
C ASN A 89 13.25 2.92 -0.92
N SER A 90 12.20 2.86 -0.11
CA SER A 90 10.94 2.26 -0.55
C SER A 90 10.32 2.97 -1.76
N VAL A 91 10.01 2.18 -2.79
CA VAL A 91 9.41 2.66 -4.04
C VAL A 91 7.93 2.95 -3.80
N TYR A 92 7.52 4.16 -4.16
CA TYR A 92 6.15 4.66 -4.03
C TYR A 92 5.34 4.27 -5.27
N ASP A 93 4.56 3.19 -5.18
CA ASP A 93 3.56 2.89 -6.19
C ASP A 93 2.36 2.15 -5.61
N ASP A 94 1.19 2.53 -6.11
CA ASP A 94 0.08 1.60 -6.27
C ASP A 94 0.29 0.89 -7.61
N PHE A 95 -0.03 -0.39 -7.70
CA PHE A 95 0.10 -1.12 -8.94
C PHE A 95 -1.13 -0.88 -9.84
N THR A 96 -1.00 -1.03 -11.15
CA THR A 96 -2.11 -0.81 -12.07
C THR A 96 -3.03 -2.03 -12.19
N GLY A 97 -4.31 -1.81 -12.49
CA GLY A 97 -5.23 -2.87 -12.88
C GLY A 97 -5.57 -3.84 -11.74
N LYS A 98 -5.39 -5.15 -11.97
CA LYS A 98 -5.73 -6.21 -11.01
C LYS A 98 -4.86 -6.20 -9.74
N HIS A 99 -3.74 -5.47 -9.76
CA HIS A 99 -2.81 -5.34 -8.65
C HIS A 99 -2.99 -4.07 -7.82
N SER A 100 -3.94 -3.20 -8.17
CA SER A 100 -4.18 -1.97 -7.40
C SER A 100 -4.59 -2.31 -5.98
N VAL A 101 -3.75 -1.92 -5.03
CA VAL A 101 -4.00 -2.05 -3.60
C VAL A 101 -5.14 -1.15 -3.19
N LYS A 102 -5.27 0.04 -3.81
CA LYS A 102 -6.43 0.90 -3.58
C LYS A 102 -7.73 0.16 -3.93
N LYS A 103 -7.79 -0.42 -5.13
CA LYS A 103 -8.98 -1.18 -5.57
C LYS A 103 -9.24 -2.37 -4.66
N PHE A 104 -8.19 -3.11 -4.29
CA PHE A 104 -8.29 -4.23 -3.35
C PHE A 104 -8.89 -3.81 -2.01
N VAL A 105 -8.40 -2.72 -1.41
CA VAL A 105 -8.92 -2.19 -0.12
C VAL A 105 -10.35 -1.66 -0.27
N ASP A 106 -10.69 -1.02 -1.39
CA ASP A 106 -12.07 -0.60 -1.68
C ASP A 106 -13.02 -1.81 -1.80
N ASP A 107 -12.56 -2.94 -2.32
CA ASP A 107 -13.34 -4.18 -2.42
C ASP A 107 -13.45 -4.91 -1.07
N LEU A 108 -12.39 -4.88 -0.25
CA LEU A 108 -12.47 -5.34 1.14
C LEU A 108 -13.49 -4.52 1.96
N GLU A 109 -13.56 -3.21 1.78
CA GLU A 109 -14.52 -2.36 2.49
C GLU A 109 -15.97 -2.76 2.22
N LYS A 110 -16.29 -3.13 0.98
CA LYS A 110 -17.63 -3.59 0.57
C LYS A 110 -17.95 -4.97 1.14
N LYS A 111 -16.96 -5.87 1.14
CA LYS A 111 -17.11 -7.25 1.63
C LYS A 111 -17.21 -7.33 3.16
N TYR A 112 -16.50 -6.44 3.86
CA TYR A 112 -16.37 -6.44 5.32
C TYR A 112 -16.87 -5.11 5.93
N PRO A 113 -18.20 -4.84 5.90
CA PRO A 113 -18.81 -3.63 6.45
C PRO A 113 -18.86 -3.60 7.99
#